data_AF-A0A847WP47-F1
#
_entry.id   AF-A0A847WP47-F1
#
_cell.length_a   1.000
_cell.length_b   1.000
_cell.length_c   1.000
_cell.angle_alpha   90.00
_cell.angle_beta   90.00
_cell.angle_gamma   90.00
#
_symmetry.space_group_name_H-M   'P 1'
#
loop_
_entity.id
_entity.type
_entity.pdbx_description
1 polymer ?
#
loop_
_entity_poly.entity_id
_entity_poly.type
_entity_poly.pdbx_seq_one_letter_code
_entity_poly.pdbx_strand_id
1 'polypeptide(L)'
;MKKEEIRELQKKEAILRMETLVNKYKLYPRLLEYLKKDRVYYSYVTGNGMIGSVDTLQYDSKYVQIKNSIESKLNCYIYHMIESDMILAGIRYKFLNFLLVSKYVDEWEYNRPEPDQSKDYIQAYVYNIENPKLSELGDIFLDTYIGISNEYPVLIRRA
;
A
#
# COMPACT_ATOMS: atom_id res chain seq x y z
N MET A 1 -4.65 23.91 10.35
CA MET A 1 -5.57 23.28 9.39
C MET A 1 -6.49 22.34 10.13
N LYS A 2 -7.80 22.35 9.86
CA LYS A 2 -8.76 21.46 10.53
C LYS A 2 -8.55 20.00 10.09
N LYS A 3 -8.93 19.03 10.93
CA LYS A 3 -8.73 17.60 10.64
C LYS A 3 -9.42 17.15 9.34
N GLU A 4 -10.62 17.66 9.08
CA GLU A 4 -11.38 17.37 7.86
C GLU A 4 -10.71 17.95 6.61
N GLU A 5 -10.21 19.19 6.69
CA GLU A 5 -9.44 19.83 5.62
C GLU A 5 -8.17 19.02 5.30
N ILE A 6 -7.45 18.54 6.32
CA ILE A 6 -6.29 17.65 6.16
C ILE A 6 -6.68 16.36 5.44
N ARG A 7 -7.79 15.73 5.83
CA ARG A 7 -8.23 14.45 5.27
C ARG A 7 -8.50 14.56 3.77
N GLU A 8 -9.15 15.63 3.33
CA GLU A 8 -9.42 15.85 1.91
C GLU A 8 -8.14 16.12 1.11
N LEU A 9 -7.16 16.82 1.69
CA LEU A 9 -5.84 16.97 1.06
C LEU A 9 -5.09 15.64 0.97
N GLN A 10 -5.14 14.82 2.03
CA GLN A 10 -4.51 13.49 2.04
C GLN A 10 -5.10 12.58 0.95
N LYS A 11 -6.42 12.63 0.75
CA LYS A 11 -7.09 11.89 -0.32
C LYS A 11 -6.64 12.34 -1.71
N LYS A 12 -6.51 13.65 -1.93
CA LYS A 12 -5.99 14.20 -3.20
C LYS A 12 -4.56 13.76 -3.48
N GLU A 13 -3.69 13.86 -2.47
CA GLU A 13 -2.30 13.38 -2.58
C GLU A 13 -2.24 11.87 -2.82
N ALA A 14 -3.09 11.08 -2.14
CA ALA A 14 -3.16 9.64 -2.36
C ALA A 14 -3.57 9.26 -3.78
N ILE A 15 -4.51 10.00 -4.38
CA ILE A 15 -4.90 9.81 -5.78
C ILE A 15 -3.70 10.08 -6.70
N LEU A 16 -2.95 11.16 -6.47
CA LEU A 16 -1.74 11.48 -7.24
C LEU A 16 -0.66 10.39 -7.10
N ARG A 17 -0.44 9.89 -5.88
CA ARG A 17 0.51 8.80 -5.62
C ARG A 17 0.09 7.51 -6.31
N MET A 18 -1.19 7.15 -6.22
CA MET A 18 -1.73 5.96 -6.89
C MET A 18 -1.64 6.08 -8.41
N GLU A 19 -1.97 7.24 -8.98
CA GLU A 19 -1.82 7.50 -10.42
C GLU A 19 -0.36 7.31 -10.86
N THR A 20 0.59 7.82 -10.09
CA THR A 20 2.02 7.65 -10.35
C THR A 20 2.41 6.17 -10.32
N LEU A 21 1.98 5.41 -9.31
CA LEU A 21 2.26 3.97 -9.19
C LEU A 21 1.61 3.17 -10.33
N VAL A 22 0.35 3.45 -10.67
CA VAL A 22 -0.37 2.80 -11.79
C VAL A 22 0.40 3.01 -13.10
N ASN A 23 0.86 4.23 -13.37
CA ASN A 23 1.58 4.56 -14.60
C ASN A 23 2.99 3.98 -14.65
N LYS A 24 3.73 4.06 -13.53
CA LYS A 24 5.10 3.54 -13.40
C LYS A 24 5.14 2.02 -13.53
N TYR A 25 4.28 1.33 -12.78
CA TYR A 25 4.27 -0.13 -12.66
C TYR A 25 3.29 -0.83 -13.60
N LYS A 26 2.58 -0.07 -14.46
CA LYS A 26 1.55 -0.59 -15.38
C LYS A 26 0.47 -1.42 -14.68
N LEU A 27 0.10 -1.00 -13.46
CA LEU A 27 -0.91 -1.69 -12.65
C LEU A 27 -2.30 -1.57 -13.28
N TYR A 28 -3.25 -2.37 -12.79
CA TYR A 28 -4.63 -2.32 -13.25
C TYR A 28 -5.24 -0.90 -13.10
N PRO A 29 -5.62 -0.22 -14.20
CA PRO A 29 -6.00 1.20 -14.16
C PRO A 29 -7.20 1.53 -13.26
N ARG A 30 -8.11 0.57 -13.07
CA ARG A 30 -9.31 0.77 -12.23
C ARG A 30 -9.01 0.93 -10.74
N LEU A 31 -7.80 0.59 -10.28
CA LEU A 31 -7.34 0.92 -8.93
C LEU A 31 -7.53 2.42 -8.62
N LEU A 32 -7.23 3.28 -9.59
CA LEU A 32 -7.42 4.73 -9.45
C LEU A 32 -8.90 5.12 -9.38
N GLU A 33 -9.75 4.50 -10.20
CA GLU A 33 -11.20 4.72 -10.17
C GLU A 33 -11.82 4.30 -8.83
N TYR A 34 -11.30 3.23 -8.24
CA TYR A 34 -11.76 2.70 -6.96
C TYR A 34 -11.35 3.62 -5.82
N LEU A 35 -10.09 4.07 -5.81
CA LEU A 35 -9.59 4.99 -4.80
C LEU A 35 -10.32 6.34 -4.83
N LYS A 36 -10.64 6.88 -6.03
CA LYS A 36 -11.46 8.09 -6.19
C LYS A 36 -12.86 7.97 -5.56
N LYS A 37 -13.36 6.76 -5.35
CA LYS A 37 -14.62 6.44 -4.65
C LYS A 37 -14.40 6.04 -3.18
N ASP A 38 -13.22 6.33 -2.63
CA ASP A 38 -12.79 5.96 -1.27
C ASP A 38 -12.80 4.44 -1.01
N ARG A 39 -12.57 3.64 -2.06
CA ARG A 39 -12.47 2.18 -1.97
C ARG A 39 -11.01 1.77 -2.09
N VAL A 40 -10.42 1.40 -0.95
CA VAL A 40 -9.04 0.92 -0.87
C VAL A 40 -8.98 -0.55 -1.28
N TYR A 41 -8.10 -0.84 -2.22
CA TYR A 41 -7.79 -2.19 -2.66
C TYR A 41 -6.42 -2.59 -2.12
N TYR A 42 -6.14 -3.89 -2.12
CA TYR A 42 -4.85 -4.42 -1.71
C TYR A 42 -4.36 -5.45 -2.71
N SER A 43 -3.04 -5.56 -2.80
CA SER A 43 -2.36 -6.52 -3.67
C SER A 43 -1.77 -7.65 -2.83
N TYR A 44 -1.81 -8.86 -3.37
CA TYR A 44 -1.28 -10.06 -2.72
C TYR A 44 -0.95 -11.12 -3.78
N VAL A 45 -0.10 -12.08 -3.40
CA VAL A 45 0.27 -13.21 -4.28
C VAL A 45 -0.19 -14.52 -3.64
N THR A 46 -0.87 -15.35 -4.43
CA THR A 46 -1.41 -16.66 -4.02
C THR A 46 -0.96 -17.79 -4.94
N GLY A 47 -1.50 -19.00 -4.71
CA GLY A 47 -1.19 -20.17 -5.52
C GLY A 47 0.29 -20.53 -5.48
N ASN A 48 0.92 -20.46 -4.30
CA ASN A 48 2.37 -20.66 -4.13
C ASN A 48 3.24 -19.73 -5.00
N GLY A 49 2.83 -18.48 -5.17
CA GLY A 49 3.63 -17.51 -5.92
C GLY A 49 3.33 -17.48 -7.41
N MET A 50 2.20 -18.02 -7.86
CA MET A 50 1.82 -18.10 -9.29
C MET A 50 0.73 -17.10 -9.71
N ILE A 51 -0.05 -16.60 -8.76
CA ILE A 51 -1.24 -15.78 -9.04
C ILE A 51 -1.11 -14.45 -8.30
N GLY A 52 -1.06 -13.35 -9.06
CA GLY A 52 -1.14 -12.01 -8.50
C GLY A 52 -2.59 -11.56 -8.42
N SER A 53 -3.05 -11.12 -7.26
CA SER A 53 -4.44 -10.73 -7.04
C SER A 53 -4.55 -9.31 -6.50
N VAL A 54 -5.67 -8.67 -6.80
CA VAL A 54 -6.07 -7.39 -6.23
C VAL A 54 -7.52 -7.48 -5.78
N ASP A 55 -7.78 -7.26 -4.50
CA ASP A 55 -9.12 -7.29 -3.92
C ASP A 55 -9.44 -6.05 -3.10
N THR A 56 -10.73 -5.81 -2.86
CA THR A 56 -11.14 -4.72 -1.97
C THR A 56 -10.80 -5.08 -0.52
N LEU A 57 -10.20 -4.13 0.20
CA LEU A 57 -9.87 -4.31 1.62
C LEU A 57 -11.12 -4.60 2.46
N GLN A 58 -12.29 -4.16 2.00
CA GLN A 58 -13.56 -4.30 2.72
C GLN A 58 -14.04 -5.74 2.90
N TYR A 59 -13.49 -6.69 2.12
CA TYR A 59 -13.84 -8.11 2.28
C TYR A 59 -13.27 -8.74 3.55
N ASP A 60 -12.20 -8.17 4.12
CA ASP A 60 -11.60 -8.66 5.36
C ASP A 60 -11.79 -7.63 6.49
N SER A 61 -12.66 -7.96 7.44
CA SER A 61 -12.97 -7.09 8.58
C SER A 61 -11.76 -6.84 9.49
N LYS A 62 -10.82 -7.79 9.59
CA LYS A 62 -9.58 -7.63 10.35
C LYS A 62 -8.68 -6.60 9.69
N TYR A 63 -8.55 -6.63 8.37
CA TYR A 63 -7.74 -5.65 7.65
C TYR A 63 -8.33 -4.24 7.73
N VAL A 64 -9.66 -4.12 7.66
CA VAL A 64 -10.35 -2.85 7.88
C VAL A 64 -10.07 -2.30 9.28
N GLN A 65 -10.14 -3.14 10.32
CA GLN A 65 -9.85 -2.72 11.69
C GLN A 65 -8.39 -2.27 11.86
N ILE A 66 -7.43 -3.00 11.29
CA ILE A 66 -6.00 -2.64 11.34
C ILE A 66 -5.77 -1.31 10.64
N LYS A 67 -6.29 -1.14 9.40
CA LYS A 67 -6.23 0.12 8.65
C LYS A 67 -6.76 1.29 9.48
N ASN A 68 -7.97 1.16 10.02
CA ASN A 68 -8.62 2.23 10.78
C ASN A 68 -7.83 2.59 12.06
N SER A 69 -7.25 1.59 12.72
CA SER A 69 -6.39 1.80 13.90
C SER A 69 -5.14 2.61 13.53
N ILE A 70 -4.46 2.26 12.43
CA ILE A 70 -3.28 2.95 11.93
C ILE A 70 -3.62 4.40 11.54
N GLU A 71 -4.67 4.60 10.74
CA GLU A 71 -5.10 5.93 10.31
C GLU A 71 -5.47 6.82 11.49
N SER A 72 -6.13 6.28 12.51
CA SER A 72 -6.48 7.02 13.72
C SER A 72 -5.24 7.40 14.53
N LYS A 73 -4.34 6.42 14.78
CA LYS A 73 -3.12 6.61 15.58
C LYS A 73 -2.15 7.61 14.94
N LEU A 74 -1.99 7.53 13.62
CA LEU A 74 -1.00 8.35 12.88
C LEU A 74 -1.61 9.61 12.25
N ASN A 75 -2.95 9.73 12.27
CA ASN A 75 -3.69 10.73 11.51
C ASN A 75 -3.29 10.76 10.01
N CYS A 76 -3.12 9.57 9.42
CA CYS A 76 -2.76 9.39 8.01
C CYS A 76 -3.96 8.89 7.19
N TYR A 77 -3.82 8.85 5.86
CA TYR A 77 -4.74 8.17 4.95
C TYR A 77 -4.04 7.02 4.25
N ILE A 78 -4.62 5.82 4.33
CA ILE A 78 -4.11 4.61 3.67
C ILE A 78 -4.80 4.48 2.32
N TYR A 79 -4.02 4.38 1.26
CA TYR A 79 -4.54 4.37 -0.11
C TYR A 79 -4.30 3.06 -0.86
N HIS A 80 -3.42 2.21 -0.35
CA HIS A 80 -3.18 0.85 -0.84
C HIS A 80 -2.60 -0.02 0.27
N MET A 81 -2.78 -1.32 0.18
CA MET A 81 -2.10 -2.30 1.05
C MET A 81 -1.43 -3.37 0.19
N ILE A 82 -0.26 -3.84 0.60
CA ILE A 82 0.42 -4.97 -0.02
C ILE A 82 0.58 -6.05 1.04
N GLU A 83 0.00 -7.24 0.81
CA GLU A 83 0.39 -8.41 1.57
C GLU A 83 1.73 -8.94 1.07
N SER A 84 2.62 -9.23 2.00
CA SER A 84 3.90 -9.84 1.68
C SER A 84 4.30 -10.83 2.75
N ASP A 85 5.21 -11.72 2.40
CA ASP A 85 5.88 -12.60 3.33
C ASP A 85 7.39 -12.49 3.21
N MET A 86 8.08 -12.78 4.31
CA MET A 86 9.53 -12.86 4.35
C MET A 86 9.92 -14.15 5.07
N ILE A 87 10.89 -14.87 4.53
CA ILE A 87 11.46 -16.03 5.21
C ILE A 87 12.74 -15.58 5.92
N LEU A 88 12.77 -15.73 7.24
CA LEU A 88 13.95 -15.46 8.06
C LEU A 88 14.23 -16.69 8.93
N ALA A 89 15.44 -17.22 8.84
CA ALA A 89 15.86 -18.44 9.55
C ALA A 89 14.90 -19.64 9.37
N GLY A 90 14.32 -19.80 8.17
CA GLY A 90 13.37 -20.88 7.86
C GLY A 90 11.94 -20.65 8.37
N ILE A 91 11.68 -19.52 9.03
CA ILE A 91 10.34 -19.13 9.50
C ILE A 91 9.76 -18.12 8.53
N ARG A 92 8.52 -18.37 8.08
CA ARG A 92 7.77 -17.46 7.23
C ARG A 92 7.02 -16.44 8.09
N TYR A 93 7.34 -15.16 7.92
CA TYR A 93 6.65 -14.04 8.54
C TYR A 93 5.74 -13.38 7.53
N LYS A 94 4.53 -12.99 7.95
CA LYS A 94 3.58 -12.27 7.11
C LYS A 94 3.44 -10.82 7.53
N PHE A 95 3.34 -9.94 6.54
CA PHE A 95 3.24 -8.50 6.73
C PHE A 95 2.12 -7.91 5.89
N LEU A 96 1.47 -6.90 6.45
CA LEU A 96 0.59 -5.99 5.72
C LEU A 96 1.32 -4.65 5.60
N ASN A 97 1.68 -4.26 4.38
CA ASN A 97 2.40 -3.02 4.13
C ASN A 97 1.40 -1.98 3.66
N PHE A 98 1.10 -1.00 4.51
CA PHE A 98 0.11 0.03 4.22
C PHE A 98 0.78 1.27 3.64
N LEU A 99 0.52 1.54 2.36
CA LEU A 99 0.96 2.76 1.71
C LEU A 99 0.07 3.92 2.18
N LEU A 100 0.69 5.01 2.61
CA LEU A 100 0.00 6.07 3.32
C LEU A 100 0.40 7.48 2.87
N VAL A 101 -0.48 8.42 3.17
CA VAL A 101 -0.20 9.86 3.17
C VAL A 101 -0.24 10.34 4.61
N SER A 102 0.89 10.87 5.09
CA SER A 102 1.05 11.30 6.49
C SER A 102 0.27 12.60 6.77
N LYS A 103 0.22 13.00 8.05
CA LYS A 103 -0.33 14.31 8.46
C LYS A 103 0.60 15.49 8.17
N TYR A 104 1.86 15.22 7.80
CA TYR A 104 2.91 16.24 7.63
C TYR A 104 3.01 16.62 6.16
N VAL A 105 2.26 17.66 5.77
CA VAL A 105 2.14 18.10 4.37
C VAL A 105 3.48 18.46 3.76
N ASP A 106 4.36 19.08 4.55
CA ASP A 106 5.69 19.54 4.10
C ASP A 106 6.62 18.37 3.70
N GLU A 107 6.31 17.15 4.12
CA GLU A 107 7.06 15.94 3.76
C GLU A 107 6.49 15.23 2.51
N TRP A 108 5.35 15.68 1.98
CA TRP A 108 4.63 14.91 0.96
C TRP A 108 5.37 14.81 -0.35
N GLU A 109 6.05 15.88 -0.76
CA GLU A 109 6.87 15.92 -1.97
C GLU A 109 8.01 14.90 -1.89
N TYR A 110 8.78 14.91 -0.79
CA TYR A 110 9.89 13.97 -0.56
C TYR A 110 9.44 12.52 -0.47
N ASN A 111 8.24 12.27 0.06
CA ASN A 111 7.67 10.93 0.23
C ASN A 111 6.86 10.43 -0.97
N ARG A 112 6.71 11.23 -2.03
CA ARG A 112 6.01 10.83 -3.24
C ARG A 112 6.81 9.75 -3.98
N PRO A 113 6.16 8.75 -4.60
CA PRO A 113 6.83 7.91 -5.59
C PRO A 113 7.21 8.75 -6.81
N GLU A 114 8.39 8.48 -7.37
CA GLU A 114 8.81 9.11 -8.63
C GLU A 114 8.21 8.37 -9.83
N PRO A 115 7.87 9.08 -10.93
CA PRO A 115 7.29 8.46 -12.11
C PRO A 115 8.31 7.64 -12.93
N ASP A 116 9.60 7.89 -12.74
CA ASP A 116 10.70 7.18 -13.39
C ASP A 116 11.29 6.08 -12.48
N GLN A 117 12.37 5.43 -12.93
CA GLN A 117 13.06 4.38 -12.18
C GLN A 117 14.09 4.91 -11.17
N SER A 118 14.13 6.22 -10.89
CA SER A 118 15.10 6.79 -9.94
C SER A 118 14.83 6.38 -8.50
N LYS A 119 13.57 6.06 -8.17
CA LYS A 119 13.14 5.73 -6.80
C LYS A 119 12.08 4.62 -6.78
N ASP A 120 12.50 3.43 -6.34
CA ASP A 120 11.62 2.26 -6.20
C ASP A 120 11.22 1.97 -4.75
N TYR A 121 11.44 2.90 -3.83
CA TYR A 121 10.99 2.76 -2.44
C TYR A 121 9.95 3.81 -2.07
N ILE A 122 9.12 3.47 -1.09
CA ILE A 122 8.08 4.34 -0.57
C ILE A 122 7.91 4.12 0.93
N GLN A 123 7.52 5.18 1.64
CA GLN A 123 7.13 5.07 3.03
C GLN A 123 5.86 4.23 3.16
N ALA A 124 5.88 3.28 4.08
CA ALA A 124 4.75 2.45 4.45
C ALA A 124 4.69 2.26 5.97
N TYR A 125 3.50 1.94 6.47
CA TYR A 125 3.38 1.31 7.78
C TYR A 125 3.40 -0.20 7.59
N VAL A 126 4.44 -0.86 8.10
CA VAL A 126 4.62 -2.30 8.02
C VAL A 126 4.02 -2.95 9.25
N TYR A 127 2.86 -3.59 9.09
CA TYR A 127 2.20 -4.33 10.15
C TYR A 127 2.66 -5.78 10.15
N ASN A 128 3.31 -6.20 11.23
CA ASN A 128 3.72 -7.59 11.44
C ASN A 128 2.55 -8.40 12.00
N ILE A 129 2.04 -9.36 11.21
CA ILE A 129 0.88 -10.16 11.61
C ILE A 129 1.21 -11.08 12.78
N GLU A 130 2.42 -11.64 12.82
CA GLU A 130 2.86 -12.58 13.85
C GLU A 130 3.15 -11.87 15.18
N ASN A 131 3.70 -10.65 15.12
CA ASN A 131 3.96 -9.84 16.30
C ASN A 131 3.64 -8.35 16.05
N PRO A 132 2.38 -7.93 16.27
CA PRO A 132 1.95 -6.56 16.01
C PRO A 132 2.74 -5.48 16.76
N LYS A 133 3.41 -5.82 17.88
CA LYS A 133 4.26 -4.88 18.64
C LYS A 133 5.53 -4.47 17.90
N LEU A 134 5.96 -5.27 16.93
CA LEU A 134 7.09 -4.99 16.05
C LEU A 134 6.65 -4.30 14.74
N SER A 135 5.42 -3.79 14.68
CA SER A 135 4.95 -3.01 13.54
C SER A 135 5.47 -1.59 13.61
N GLU A 136 5.91 -1.05 12.48
CA GLU A 136 6.56 0.26 12.45
C GLU A 136 6.31 1.02 11.14
N LEU A 137 6.62 2.32 11.15
CA LEU A 137 6.80 3.10 9.94
C LEU A 137 8.20 2.83 9.39
N GLY A 138 8.30 2.63 8.09
CA GLY A 138 9.59 2.48 7.41
C GLY A 138 9.42 2.63 5.90
N ASP A 139 10.53 2.48 5.19
CA ASP A 139 10.53 2.44 3.73
C ASP A 139 10.52 1.00 3.24
N ILE A 140 9.67 0.72 2.26
CA ILE A 140 9.67 -0.56 1.55
C ILE A 140 10.09 -0.33 0.11
N PHE A 141 10.84 -1.27 -0.44
CA PHE A 141 11.07 -1.34 -1.88
C PHE A 141 9.86 -1.99 -2.54
N LEU A 142 9.43 -1.40 -3.65
CA LEU A 142 8.34 -1.86 -4.47
C LEU A 142 8.88 -2.60 -5.69
N ASP A 143 8.10 -3.57 -6.13
CA ASP A 143 8.28 -4.21 -7.43
C ASP A 143 6.90 -4.64 -7.94
N THR A 144 6.85 -5.32 -9.06
CA THR A 144 5.64 -5.88 -9.65
C THR A 144 5.74 -7.38 -9.83
N TYR A 145 4.59 -8.03 -9.79
CA TYR A 145 4.46 -9.43 -10.14
C TYR A 145 3.37 -9.59 -11.20
N ILE A 146 3.72 -10.21 -12.34
CA ILE A 146 2.78 -10.63 -13.36
C ILE A 146 2.62 -12.16 -13.28
N GLY A 147 1.49 -12.59 -12.72
CA GLY A 147 1.13 -14.00 -12.65
C GLY A 147 0.80 -14.60 -14.01
N ILE A 148 0.75 -15.93 -14.08
CA ILE A 148 0.56 -16.67 -15.34
C ILE A 148 -0.78 -16.31 -16.03
N SER A 149 -1.78 -15.90 -15.26
CA SER A 149 -3.12 -15.54 -15.74
C SER A 149 -3.42 -14.04 -15.67
N ASN A 150 -2.43 -13.20 -15.38
CA ASN A 150 -2.63 -11.78 -15.12
C ASN A 150 -2.49 -10.97 -16.42
N GLU A 151 -3.52 -10.19 -16.74
CA GLU A 151 -3.42 -9.14 -17.78
C GLU A 151 -2.57 -7.95 -17.30
N TYR A 152 -2.67 -7.63 -16.00
CA TYR A 152 -1.93 -6.54 -15.37
C TYR A 152 -1.06 -7.04 -14.21
N PRO A 153 0.15 -6.51 -14.04
CA PRO A 153 0.95 -6.76 -12.85
C PRO A 153 0.24 -6.27 -11.57
N VAL A 154 0.53 -6.93 -10.46
CA VAL A 154 0.17 -6.48 -9.12
C VAL A 154 1.38 -5.90 -8.42
N LEU A 155 1.14 -4.92 -7.54
CA LEU A 155 2.20 -4.29 -6.76
C LEU A 155 2.63 -5.24 -5.63
N ILE A 156 3.93 -5.47 -5.49
CA ILE A 156 4.51 -6.30 -4.43
C ILE A 156 5.57 -5.52 -3.66
N ARG A 157 5.89 -6.01 -2.46
CA ARG A 157 7.08 -5.59 -1.74
C ARG A 157 8.25 -6.41 -2.25
N ARG A 158 9.33 -5.74 -2.67
CA ARG A 158 10.60 -6.38 -2.99
C ARG A 158 11.25 -6.84 -1.67
N ALA A 159 11.52 -8.14 -1.58
CA ALA A 159 12.17 -8.76 -0.44
C ALA A 159 13.67 -8.43 -0.39
#